data_AF-A0A924W9X1-F1
#
_entry.id   AF-A0A924W9X1-F1
#
_cell.length_a   1.000
_cell.length_b   1.000
_cell.length_c   1.000
_cell.angle_alpha   90.00
_cell.angle_beta   90.00
_cell.angle_gamma   90.00
#
_symmetry.space_group_name_H-M   'P 1'
#
loop_
_entity.id
_entity.type
_entity.pdbx_description
1 polymer ?
#
loop_
_entity_poly.entity_id
_entity_poly.type
_entity_poly.pdbx_seq_one_letter_code
_entity_poly.pdbx_strand_id
1 'polypeptide(L)' 'MPVAWGYEATPNTACVVPYFMGATAACDWDDSGDVISQDFFAFLTDFFASNADFNHDGVTTSQDFFDFLTCFVSPGCV' A
#
# COMPACT_ATOMS: atom_id res chain seq x y z
N MET A 1 11.13 -29.66 -21.68
CA MET A 1 9.90 -29.75 -22.50
C MET A 1 8.90 -28.72 -22.00
N PRO A 2 8.32 -27.86 -22.86
CA PRO A 2 7.40 -26.80 -22.44
C PRO A 2 5.93 -27.26 -22.47
N VAL A 3 5.14 -26.82 -21.48
CA VAL A 3 3.82 -26.13 -21.51
C VAL A 3 2.88 -26.56 -20.37
N ALA A 4 2.36 -25.58 -19.60
CA ALA A 4 0.95 -25.41 -19.20
C ALA A 4 0.81 -24.41 -18.01
N TRP A 5 0.33 -23.20 -18.29
CA TRP A 5 -0.22 -22.18 -17.37
C TRP A 5 0.68 -21.55 -16.28
N GLY A 6 1.13 -20.33 -16.55
CA GLY A 6 1.29 -19.26 -15.56
C GLY A 6 2.68 -19.12 -14.93
N TYR A 7 3.24 -17.91 -15.05
CA TYR A 7 4.44 -17.34 -14.41
C TYR A 7 5.81 -17.96 -14.74
N GLU A 8 6.58 -17.24 -15.57
CA GLU A 8 8.04 -17.27 -15.52
C GLU A 8 8.47 -16.53 -14.25
N ALA A 9 9.20 -17.19 -13.35
CA ALA A 9 9.83 -16.54 -12.22
C ALA A 9 10.98 -15.65 -12.73
N THR A 10 10.68 -14.40 -13.06
CA THR A 10 11.71 -13.37 -13.15
C THR A 10 12.17 -12.99 -11.74
N PRO A 11 13.42 -12.51 -11.55
CA PRO A 11 13.95 -12.18 -10.21
C PRO A 11 13.20 -11.07 -9.46
N ASN A 12 12.23 -10.42 -10.11
CA ASN A 12 11.34 -9.39 -9.55
C ASN A 12 9.90 -9.89 -9.35
N THR A 13 9.67 -11.20 -9.31
CA THR A 13 8.36 -11.77 -8.90
C THR A 13 8.26 -11.82 -7.38
N ALA A 14 8.17 -10.66 -6.74
CA ALA A 14 7.84 -10.56 -5.33
C ALA A 14 6.31 -10.55 -5.21
N CYS A 15 5.78 -11.67 -4.70
CA CYS A 15 4.40 -11.92 -4.31
C CYS A 15 3.34 -12.05 -5.41
N VAL A 16 3.09 -13.31 -5.79
CA VAL A 16 1.74 -13.76 -6.15
C VAL A 16 0.89 -13.83 -4.86
N VAL A 17 0.47 -12.69 -4.32
CA VAL A 17 -0.67 -12.70 -3.38
C VAL A 17 -1.96 -12.77 -4.20
N PRO A 18 -2.85 -13.75 -3.97
CA PRO A 18 -4.21 -13.64 -4.50
C PRO A 18 -4.79 -12.32 -3.98
N TYR A 19 -5.54 -11.62 -4.85
CA TYR A 19 -6.12 -10.27 -4.67
C TYR A 19 -6.93 -10.04 -3.37
N PHE A 20 -6.99 -11.02 -2.45
CA PHE A 20 -7.73 -10.96 -1.19
C PHE A 20 -6.84 -10.97 0.08
N MET A 21 -5.50 -10.93 0.00
CA MET A 21 -4.62 -10.92 1.18
C MET A 21 -3.31 -10.10 1.04
N GLY A 22 -3.27 -9.02 0.27
CA GLY A 22 -1.98 -8.35 0.03
C GLY A 22 -1.97 -6.88 -0.39
N ALA A 23 -3.02 -6.11 -0.10
CA ALA A 23 -2.78 -4.71 0.23
C ALA A 23 -2.39 -4.72 1.71
N THR A 24 -1.20 -4.24 2.08
CA THR A 24 -0.88 -4.10 3.51
C THR A 24 -1.97 -3.22 4.12
N ALA A 25 -2.69 -3.72 5.12
CA ALA A 25 -3.85 -3.02 5.71
C ALA A 25 -3.54 -1.56 6.12
N ALA A 26 -2.27 -1.22 6.35
CA ALA A 26 -1.83 0.16 6.56
C ALA A 26 -2.05 1.09 5.35
N CYS A 27 -2.06 0.59 4.10
CA CYS A 27 -2.30 1.41 2.92
C CYS A 27 -3.80 1.65 2.64
N ASP A 28 -4.68 0.83 3.22
CA ASP A 28 -6.13 0.95 3.13
C ASP A 28 -6.58 1.94 4.21
N TRP A 29 -6.48 3.23 3.89
CA TRP A 29 -6.65 4.32 4.85
C TRP A 29 -8.11 4.48 5.27
N ASP A 30 -9.06 4.12 4.39
CA ASP A 30 -10.49 4.24 4.68
C ASP A 30 -11.16 2.91 5.07
N ASP A 31 -10.37 1.85 5.30
CA ASP A 31 -10.80 0.49 5.66
C ASP A 31 -11.85 -0.07 4.67
N SER A 32 -11.76 0.30 3.39
CA SER A 32 -12.70 -0.13 2.35
C SER A 32 -12.41 -1.54 1.82
N GLY A 33 -11.21 -2.05 2.06
CA GLY A 33 -10.72 -3.35 1.58
C GLY A 33 -10.02 -3.29 0.22
N ASP A 34 -9.96 -2.11 -0.42
CA ASP A 34 -9.30 -1.88 -1.70
C ASP A 34 -8.39 -0.64 -1.59
N VAL A 35 -7.12 -0.75 -1.96
CA VAL A 35 -6.19 0.40 -1.98
C VAL A 35 -6.30 1.14 -3.31
N ILE A 36 -7.08 2.21 -3.34
CA ILE A 36 -7.39 3.01 -4.54
C ILE A 36 -7.21 4.50 -4.26
N SER A 37 -7.47 5.36 -5.27
CA SER A 37 -7.34 6.81 -5.11
C SER A 37 -8.19 7.38 -3.95
N GLN A 38 -9.19 6.66 -3.49
CA GLN A 38 -9.98 7.01 -2.32
C GLN A 38 -9.12 7.10 -1.05
N ASP A 39 -8.28 6.09 -0.77
CA ASP A 39 -7.33 6.08 0.35
C ASP A 39 -6.38 7.27 0.31
N PHE A 40 -5.87 7.58 -0.88
CA PHE A 40 -4.95 8.69 -1.07
C PHE A 40 -5.58 10.04 -0.72
N PHE A 41 -6.82 10.28 -1.16
CA PHE A 41 -7.51 11.53 -0.83
C PHE A 41 -8.02 11.57 0.62
N ALA A 42 -8.37 10.42 1.20
CA ALA A 42 -8.68 10.31 2.62
C ALA A 42 -7.45 10.65 3.48
N PHE A 43 -6.30 10.05 3.18
CA PHE A 43 -5.02 10.36 3.83
C PHE A 43 -4.66 11.83 3.74
N LEU A 44 -4.79 12.46 2.56
CA LEU A 44 -4.51 13.90 2.42
C LEU A 44 -5.40 14.78 3.28
N THR A 45 -6.68 14.40 3.44
CA THR A 45 -7.63 15.12 4.29
C THR A 45 -7.17 15.09 5.74
N ASP A 46 -6.79 13.90 6.23
CA ASP A 46 -6.28 13.73 7.59
C ASP A 46 -4.89 14.34 7.80
N PHE A 47 -4.03 14.29 6.78
CA PHE A 47 -2.70 14.89 6.81
C PHE A 47 -2.75 16.40 7.01
N PHE A 48 -3.61 17.10 6.25
CA PHE A 48 -3.80 18.54 6.42
C PHE A 48 -4.58 18.91 7.68
N ALA A 49 -5.26 17.95 8.31
CA ALA A 49 -5.86 18.10 9.63
C ALA A 49 -4.88 17.76 10.79
N SER A 50 -3.62 17.41 10.47
CA SER A 50 -2.61 16.94 11.45
C SER A 50 -3.04 15.66 12.18
N ASN A 51 -3.75 14.77 11.50
CA ASN A 51 -4.31 13.51 12.00
C ASN A 51 -3.88 12.30 11.14
N ALA A 52 -2.69 12.35 10.53
CA ALA A 52 -2.17 11.27 9.69
C ALA A 52 -0.79 10.81 10.19
N ASP A 53 -0.78 10.20 11.37
CA ASP A 53 0.38 9.54 11.97
C ASP A 53 0.45 8.08 11.48
N PHE A 54 1.17 7.87 10.38
CA PHE A 54 1.28 6.59 9.69
C PHE A 54 2.31 5.66 10.35
N ASN A 55 3.37 6.24 10.91
CA ASN A 55 4.44 5.46 11.55
C ASN A 55 4.21 5.26 13.07
N HIS A 56 3.15 5.85 13.63
CA HIS A 56 2.75 5.80 15.04
C HIS A 56 3.74 6.43 16.02
N ASP A 57 4.44 7.50 15.61
CA ASP A 57 5.39 8.24 16.45
C ASP A 57 4.74 9.39 17.24
N GLY A 58 3.45 9.64 17.03
CA GLY A 58 2.65 10.65 17.71
C GLY A 58 2.65 12.03 17.05
N VAL A 59 3.26 12.19 15.87
CA VAL A 59 3.25 13.44 15.11
C VAL A 59 2.98 13.21 13.62
N THR A 60 2.13 14.04 13.01
CA THR A 60 1.95 14.04 11.55
C THR A 60 3.04 14.89 10.89
N THR A 61 3.93 14.25 10.13
CA THR A 61 5.05 14.90 9.47
C THR A 61 5.18 14.45 8.01
N SER A 62 6.08 15.09 7.27
CA SER A 62 6.39 14.65 5.91
C SER A 62 6.92 13.21 5.84
N GLN A 63 7.39 12.62 6.96
CA GLN A 63 7.78 11.22 7.01
C GLN A 63 6.57 10.31 6.76
N ASP A 64 5.46 10.55 7.44
CA ASP A 64 4.19 9.80 7.27
C ASP A 64 3.69 9.86 5.83
N PHE A 65 3.82 11.02 5.18
CA PHE A 65 3.45 11.19 3.78
C PHE A 65 4.26 10.29 2.85
N PHE A 66 5.59 10.21 3.03
CA PHE A 66 6.43 9.36 2.19
C PHE A 66 6.31 7.87 2.54
N ASP A 67 6.04 7.54 3.81
CA ASP A 67 5.79 6.17 4.24
C ASP A 67 4.46 5.66 3.66
N PHE A 68 3.40 6.47 3.74
CA PHE A 68 2.12 6.19 3.09
C PHE A 68 2.26 6.09 1.56
N LEU A 69 2.97 7.02 0.90
CA LEU A 69 3.20 6.94 -0.54
C LEU A 69 3.92 5.65 -0.95
N THR A 70 4.90 5.22 -0.17
CA THR A 70 5.62 3.96 -0.41
C THR A 70 4.66 2.78 -0.37
N CYS A 71 3.76 2.77 0.62
CA CYS A 71 2.66 1.80 0.75
C CYS A 71 1.72 1.85 -0.48
N PHE A 72 1.28 3.05 -0.86
CA PHE A 72 0.27 3.30 -1.88
C PHE A 72 0.73 3.00 -3.31
N VAL A 73 1.95 3.39 -3.68
CA VAL A 73 2.48 3.21 -5.05
C VAL A 73 3.18 1.87 -5.26
N SER A 74 3.55 1.20 -4.16
CA SER A 74 4.14 -0.14 -4.18
C SER A 74 3.38 -1.09 -3.25
N PRO A 75 2.09 -1.38 -3.54
CA PRO A 75 1.33 -2.36 -2.77
C PRO A 75 1.85 -3.81 -2.95
N GLY A 76 2.96 -4.02 -3.68
CA GLY A 76 3.43 -5.32 -4.13
C GLY A 76 4.95 -5.52 -3.98
N CYS A 77 5.38 -5.70 -2.73
CA CYS A 77 6.52 -6.48 -2.24
C CYS A 77 7.99 -6.04 -2.49
N VAL A 78 8.79 -6.19 -1.42
CA VAL A 78 10.27 -6.24 -1.45
C VAL A 78 10.79 -7.63 -1.77
#